data_AF-A0A537HM64-F1
#
_entry.id   AF-A0A537HM64-F1
#
_cell.length_a   1.000
_cell.length_b   1.000
_cell.length_c   1.000
_cell.angle_alpha   90.00
_cell.angle_beta   90.00
_cell.angle_gamma   90.00
#
_symmetry.space_group_name_H-M   'P 1'
#
loop_
_entity.id
_entity.type
_entity.pdbx_description
1 polymer ?
#
loop_
_entity_poly.entity_id
_entity_poly.type
_entity_poly.pdbx_seq_one_letter_code
_entity_poly.pdbx_strand_id
1 'polypeptide(L)'
;MTMFEYPFWKAWGMNGVAEWQTNWVILSKLTRASPDRTRGPRISWIITLHLWHGVAAGIVFGLLLPLLTLLPAGNFSVLLDAVVYSIALWIIFIFAPRRSFESAGDTRISDHGLLLALASHLVYGVFLGLLVPLA
;
A
#
# COMPACT_ATOMS: atom_id res chain seq x y z
N MET A 1 1.16 6.18 4.79
CA MET A 1 2.29 5.45 4.17
C MET A 1 3.14 6.36 3.28
N THR A 2 2.53 7.16 2.39
CA THR A 2 3.24 8.09 1.48
C THR A 2 4.37 8.93 2.08
N MET A 3 4.17 9.55 3.25
CA MET A 3 5.23 10.38 3.88
C MET A 3 6.48 9.57 4.25
N PHE A 4 6.29 8.33 4.69
CA PHE A 4 7.38 7.40 5.01
C PHE A 4 8.09 6.93 3.74
N GLU A 5 7.36 6.71 2.65
CA GLU A 5 7.87 6.20 1.37
C GLU A 5 8.57 7.25 0.52
N TYR A 6 8.14 8.51 0.62
CA TYR A 6 8.66 9.63 -0.16
C TYR A 6 10.20 9.77 -0.18
N PRO A 7 10.93 9.70 0.95
CA PRO A 7 12.40 9.79 0.92
C PRO A 7 13.03 8.66 0.10
N PHE A 8 12.47 7.45 0.13
CA PHE A 8 12.99 6.29 -0.60
C PHE A 8 12.70 6.40 -2.09
N TRP A 9 11.53 6.91 -2.47
CA TRP A 9 11.27 7.29 -3.86
C TRP A 9 12.25 8.37 -4.34
N LYS A 10 12.54 9.38 -3.52
CA LYS A 10 13.51 10.42 -3.87
C LYS A 10 14.91 9.86 -4.08
N ALA A 11 15.30 8.84 -3.30
CA ALA A 11 16.63 8.21 -3.39
C ALA A 11 16.75 7.17 -4.52
N TRP A 12 15.70 6.39 -4.78
CA TRP A 12 15.77 5.21 -5.65
C TRP A 12 14.75 5.20 -6.79
N GLY A 13 14.02 6.31 -6.97
CA GLY A 13 12.96 6.45 -7.95
C GLY A 13 11.83 5.44 -7.73
N MET A 14 11.21 5.02 -8.82
CA MET A 14 10.11 4.06 -8.78
C MET A 14 10.53 2.70 -8.19
N ASN A 15 11.79 2.30 -8.32
CA ASN A 15 12.29 1.04 -7.73
C ASN A 15 12.37 1.07 -6.19
N GLY A 16 12.25 2.26 -5.58
CA GLY A 16 12.24 2.43 -4.14
C GLY A 16 10.93 2.05 -3.47
N VAL A 17 9.80 2.10 -4.19
CA VAL A 17 8.47 1.94 -3.59
C VAL A 17 7.58 1.07 -4.47
N ALA A 18 7.40 -0.20 -4.10
CA ALA A 18 6.68 -1.17 -4.92
C ALA A 18 5.23 -0.76 -5.21
N GLU A 19 4.52 -0.21 -4.24
CA GLU A 19 3.15 0.30 -4.42
C GLU A 19 3.06 1.38 -5.47
N TRP A 20 4.08 2.23 -5.57
CA TRP A 20 4.09 3.31 -6.54
C TRP A 20 4.33 2.74 -7.94
N GLN A 21 5.17 1.69 -8.07
CA GLN A 21 5.32 0.95 -9.33
C GLN A 21 3.99 0.33 -9.76
N THR A 22 3.29 -0.34 -8.84
CA THR A 22 1.97 -0.92 -9.09
C THR A 22 0.95 0.14 -9.53
N ASN A 23 0.88 1.27 -8.83
CA ASN A 23 0.03 2.39 -9.20
C ASN A 23 0.37 2.95 -10.59
N TRP A 24 1.65 2.99 -10.95
CA TRP A 24 2.07 3.39 -12.29
C TRP A 24 1.60 2.40 -13.37
N VAL A 25 1.73 1.09 -13.12
CA VAL A 25 1.21 0.07 -14.04
C VAL A 25 -0.28 0.27 -14.26
N ILE A 26 -1.07 0.44 -13.19
CA ILE A 26 -2.51 0.70 -13.27
C ILE A 26 -2.80 1.97 -14.10
N LEU A 27 -2.13 3.07 -13.79
CA LEU A 27 -2.29 4.34 -14.52
C LEU A 27 -1.98 4.20 -16.00
N SER A 28 -0.90 3.49 -16.36
CA SER A 28 -0.50 3.29 -17.75
C SER A 28 -1.59 2.54 -18.54
N LYS A 29 -2.23 1.54 -17.93
CA LYS A 29 -3.33 0.80 -18.53
C LYS A 29 -4.60 1.64 -18.63
N LEU A 30 -4.93 2.39 -17.59
CA LEU A 30 -6.14 3.22 -17.56
C LEU A 30 -6.09 4.36 -18.57
N THR A 31 -4.92 4.99 -18.71
CA THR A 31 -4.70 6.13 -19.61
C THR A 31 -4.30 5.74 -21.03
N ARG A 32 -4.06 4.44 -21.28
CA ARG A 32 -3.48 3.90 -22.52
C ARG A 32 -2.16 4.58 -22.91
N ALA A 33 -1.49 5.23 -21.96
CA ALA A 33 -0.19 5.82 -22.18
C ALA A 33 0.84 4.70 -22.28
N SER A 34 1.66 4.73 -23.34
CA SER A 34 2.87 3.91 -23.35
C SER A 34 3.71 4.29 -22.11
N PRO A 35 4.27 3.33 -21.37
CA PRO A 35 5.20 3.62 -20.30
C PRO A 35 6.53 4.11 -20.91
N ASP A 36 6.50 5.25 -21.59
CA ASP A 36 7.70 5.96 -22.00
C ASP A 36 8.41 6.42 -20.73
N ARG A 37 9.52 5.75 -20.42
CA ARG A 37 10.34 5.99 -19.21
C ARG A 37 10.85 7.43 -19.10
N THR A 38 10.79 8.21 -20.19
CA THR A 38 11.20 9.62 -20.21
C THR A 38 10.12 10.58 -19.69
N ARG A 39 8.84 10.18 -19.73
CA ARG A 39 7.71 10.90 -19.14
C ARG A 39 7.01 9.98 -18.15
N GLY A 40 7.63 9.81 -16.99
CA GLY A 40 6.96 9.18 -15.86
C GLY A 40 5.62 9.86 -15.57
N PRO A 41 4.67 9.15 -14.92
CA PRO A 41 3.41 9.75 -14.50
C PRO A 41 3.71 10.98 -13.67
N ARG A 42 2.82 11.96 -13.72
CA ARG A 42 2.82 13.01 -12.70
C ARG A 42 2.74 12.32 -11.36
N ILE A 43 3.78 12.47 -10.53
CA ILE A 43 3.88 11.84 -9.21
C ILE A 43 2.64 12.12 -8.34
N SER A 44 1.98 13.25 -8.58
CA SER A 44 0.70 13.59 -7.96
C SER A 44 -0.37 12.52 -8.19
N TRP A 45 -0.48 11.90 -9.37
CA TRP A 45 -1.48 10.87 -9.66
C TRP A 45 -1.18 9.56 -8.92
N ILE A 46 0.10 9.17 -8.84
CA ILE A 46 0.53 8.02 -8.03
C ILE A 46 0.15 8.26 -6.57
N ILE A 47 0.48 9.44 -6.05
CA ILE A 47 0.21 9.83 -4.66
C ILE A 47 -1.29 9.86 -4.41
N THR A 48 -2.09 10.46 -5.31
CA THR A 48 -3.55 10.50 -5.18
C THR A 48 -4.16 9.10 -5.13
N LEU A 49 -3.74 8.19 -6.02
CA LEU A 49 -4.20 6.81 -5.96
C LEU A 49 -3.82 6.14 -4.64
N HIS A 50 -2.58 6.35 -4.19
CA HIS A 50 -2.08 5.77 -2.94
C HIS A 50 -2.83 6.29 -1.70
N LEU A 51 -3.17 7.58 -1.67
CA LEU A 51 -4.01 8.14 -0.62
C LEU A 51 -5.43 7.60 -0.68
N TRP A 52 -6.01 7.48 -1.89
CA TRP A 52 -7.38 7.01 -2.07
C TRP A 52 -7.58 5.59 -1.56
N HIS A 53 -6.72 4.65 -1.97
CA HIS A 53 -6.84 3.27 -1.52
C HIS A 53 -6.43 3.09 -0.06
N GLY A 54 -5.49 3.89 0.47
CA GLY A 54 -5.20 3.95 1.90
C GLY A 54 -6.40 4.39 2.76
N VAL A 55 -7.12 5.44 2.34
CA VAL A 55 -8.36 5.87 3.02
C VAL A 55 -9.43 4.80 2.95
N ALA A 56 -9.65 4.20 1.76
CA ALA A 56 -10.62 3.13 1.60
C ALA A 56 -10.30 1.93 2.51
N ALA A 57 -9.04 1.55 2.64
CA ALA A 57 -8.59 0.50 3.54
C ALA A 57 -8.86 0.86 5.02
N GLY A 58 -8.57 2.09 5.44
CA GLY A 58 -8.88 2.55 6.80
C GLY A 58 -10.38 2.46 7.14
N ILE A 59 -11.24 2.85 6.20
CA ILE A 59 -12.70 2.72 6.36
C ILE A 59 -13.10 1.25 6.51
N VAL A 60 -12.57 0.36 5.65
CA VAL A 60 -12.85 -1.08 5.73
C VAL A 60 -12.41 -1.64 7.09
N PHE A 61 -11.26 -1.24 7.61
CA PHE A 61 -10.82 -1.65 8.95
C PHE A 61 -11.81 -1.24 10.04
N GLY A 62 -12.23 0.03 10.06
CA GLY A 62 -13.19 0.52 11.04
C GLY A 62 -14.52 -0.23 11.00
N LEU A 63 -15.00 -0.60 9.81
CA LEU A 63 -16.21 -1.41 9.64
C LEU A 63 -16.03 -2.87 10.09
N LEU A 64 -14.83 -3.43 9.98
CA LEU A 64 -14.51 -4.79 10.41
C LEU A 64 -14.27 -4.90 11.91
N LEU A 65 -13.88 -3.81 12.58
CA LEU A 65 -13.48 -3.82 13.98
C LEU A 65 -14.53 -4.44 14.93
N PRO A 66 -15.83 -4.12 14.85
CA PRO A 66 -16.83 -4.76 15.71
C PRO A 66 -16.88 -6.28 15.53
N LEU A 67 -16.70 -6.77 14.29
CA LEU A 67 -16.67 -8.20 14.01
C LEU A 67 -15.42 -8.87 14.60
N LEU A 68 -14.27 -8.21 14.53
CA LEU A 68 -13.02 -8.70 15.11
C LEU A 68 -13.12 -8.83 16.63
N THR A 69 -13.76 -7.86 17.30
CA THR A 69 -13.97 -7.89 18.76
C THR A 69 -14.92 -8.99 19.24
N LEU A 70 -15.77 -9.53 18.35
CA LEU A 70 -16.70 -10.61 18.67
C LEU A 70 -16.08 -12.01 18.55
N LEU A 71 -14.88 -12.14 17.98
CA LEU A 71 -14.22 -13.42 17.84
C LEU A 71 -13.78 -13.95 19.22
N PRO A 72 -13.68 -15.29 19.43
CA PRO A 72 -13.21 -15.86 20.69
C PRO A 72 -11.78 -15.44 21.07
N ALA A 73 -10.99 -14.98 20.09
CA ALA A 73 -9.68 -14.36 20.22
C ALA A 73 -9.71 -12.82 20.15
N GLY A 74 -10.89 -12.21 20.05
CA GLY A 74 -11.17 -10.78 19.78
C GLY A 74 -10.79 -9.80 20.90
N ASN A 75 -9.95 -10.23 21.83
CA ASN A 75 -9.32 -9.40 22.87
C ASN A 75 -7.82 -9.20 22.62
N PHE A 76 -7.32 -9.48 21.41
CA PHE A 76 -6.04 -8.92 21.02
C PHE A 76 -6.13 -7.39 21.07
N SER A 77 -5.04 -6.72 21.46
CA SER A 77 -5.02 -5.25 21.45
C SER A 77 -5.39 -4.76 20.05
N VAL A 78 -6.24 -3.74 19.93
CA VAL A 78 -6.62 -3.09 18.66
C VAL A 78 -5.39 -2.77 17.79
N LEU A 79 -4.25 -2.50 18.45
CA LEU A 79 -2.96 -2.34 17.80
C LEU A 79 -2.50 -3.59 17.03
N LEU A 80 -2.61 -4.77 17.63
CA LEU A 80 -2.25 -6.03 16.99
C LEU A 80 -3.19 -6.34 15.82
N ASP A 81 -4.49 -6.12 15.98
CA ASP A 81 -5.47 -6.30 14.90
C ASP A 81 -5.15 -5.38 13.70
N ALA A 82 -4.81 -4.11 13.97
CA ALA A 82 -4.42 -3.17 12.93
C ALA A 82 -3.11 -3.56 12.21
N VAL A 83 -2.14 -4.12 12.95
CA VAL A 83 -0.89 -4.64 12.36
C VAL A 83 -1.16 -5.86 11.48
N VAL A 84 -1.93 -6.84 11.97
CA VAL A 84 -2.30 -8.04 11.19
C VAL A 84 -3.09 -7.64 9.94
N TYR A 85 -4.05 -6.74 10.09
CA TYR A 85 -4.81 -6.17 8.98
C TYR A 85 -3.88 -5.53 7.93
N SER A 86 -2.89 -4.78 8.37
CA SER A 86 -1.96 -4.09 7.45
C SER A 86 -1.01 -5.06 6.74
N ILE A 87 -0.58 -6.14 7.40
CA ILE A 87 0.16 -7.23 6.72
C ILE A 87 -0.73 -7.89 5.67
N ALA A 88 -2.00 -8.16 6.00
CA ALA A 88 -2.94 -8.74 5.04
C ALA A 88 -3.15 -7.83 3.82
N LEU A 89 -3.26 -6.51 4.01
CA LEU A 89 -3.31 -5.53 2.92
C LEU A 89 -2.07 -5.62 2.02
N TRP A 90 -0.87 -5.63 2.62
CA TRP A 90 0.37 -5.76 1.85
C TRP A 90 0.38 -7.06 1.03
N ILE A 91 -0.09 -8.18 1.61
CA ILE A 91 -0.19 -9.46 0.89
C ILE A 91 -1.15 -9.32 -0.29
N ILE A 92 -2.37 -8.84 -0.05
CA ILE A 92 -3.47 -8.82 -1.03
C ILE A 92 -3.19 -7.84 -2.17
N PHE A 93 -2.67 -6.65 -1.86
CA PHE A 93 -2.52 -5.58 -2.84
C PHE A 93 -1.16 -5.55 -3.51
N ILE A 94 -0.12 -6.15 -2.91
CA ILE A 94 1.25 -6.08 -3.43
C ILE A 94 1.87 -7.44 -3.62
N PHE A 95 1.98 -8.27 -2.58
CA PHE A 95 2.74 -9.51 -2.67
C PHE A 95 2.09 -10.54 -3.61
N ALA A 96 0.82 -10.88 -3.37
CA ALA A 96 0.08 -11.87 -4.15
C ALA A 96 -0.09 -11.47 -5.63
N PRO A 97 -0.51 -10.23 -5.97
CA PRO A 97 -0.69 -9.82 -7.36
C PRO A 97 0.61 -9.40 -8.06
N ARG A 98 1.77 -9.43 -7.37
CA ARG A 98 3.07 -8.96 -7.88
C ARG A 98 3.33 -9.40 -9.32
N ARG A 99 3.25 -10.71 -9.59
CA ARG A 99 3.56 -11.26 -10.92
C ARG A 99 2.62 -10.73 -12.01
N SER A 100 1.36 -10.50 -11.68
CA SER A 100 0.38 -9.94 -12.60
C SER A 100 0.71 -8.49 -12.95
N PHE A 101 1.13 -7.68 -11.97
CA PHE A 101 1.57 -6.31 -12.21
C PHE A 101 2.88 -6.25 -12.99
N GLU A 102 3.83 -7.13 -12.67
CA GLU A 102 5.10 -7.21 -13.40
C GLU A 102 4.88 -7.56 -14.88
N SER A 103 4.02 -8.54 -15.15
CA SER A 103 3.63 -8.93 -16.51
C SER A 103 2.86 -7.82 -17.23
N ALA A 104 1.90 -7.18 -16.56
CA ALA A 104 1.12 -6.10 -17.18
C ALA A 104 1.97 -4.86 -17.47
N GLY A 105 2.93 -4.54 -16.61
CA GLY A 105 3.77 -3.35 -16.70
C GLY A 105 5.05 -3.53 -17.52
N ASP A 106 5.36 -4.75 -17.96
CA ASP A 106 6.66 -5.12 -18.55
C ASP A 106 7.84 -4.59 -17.72
N THR A 107 7.74 -4.77 -16.40
CA THR A 107 8.68 -4.22 -15.43
C THR A 107 8.77 -5.13 -14.21
N ARG A 108 9.95 -5.24 -13.62
CA ARG A 108 10.15 -6.03 -12.40
C ARG A 108 9.94 -5.15 -11.18
N ILE A 109 9.14 -5.62 -10.23
CA ILE A 109 9.01 -4.97 -8.93
C ILE A 109 10.25 -5.30 -8.11
N SER A 110 10.88 -4.26 -7.56
CA SER A 110 12.11 -4.36 -6.78
C SER A 110 11.87 -5.12 -5.47
N ASP A 111 12.75 -6.06 -5.12
CA ASP A 111 12.67 -6.77 -3.84
C ASP A 111 12.89 -5.80 -2.66
N HIS A 112 13.73 -4.77 -2.83
CA HIS A 112 13.89 -3.71 -1.82
C HIS A 112 12.62 -2.84 -1.71
N GLY A 113 11.99 -2.52 -2.85
CA GLY A 113 10.73 -1.78 -2.86
C GLY A 113 9.58 -2.57 -2.23
N LEU A 114 9.61 -3.90 -2.35
CA LEU A 114 8.65 -4.82 -1.75
C LEU A 114 8.81 -4.88 -0.22
N LEU A 115 10.05 -4.96 0.26
CA LEU A 115 10.37 -4.88 1.70
C LEU A 115 9.97 -3.52 2.27
N LEU A 116 10.23 -2.42 1.54
CA LEU A 116 9.81 -1.10 1.98
C LEU A 116 8.28 -0.97 2.04
N ALA A 117 7.57 -1.53 1.07
CA ALA A 117 6.10 -1.58 1.11
C ALA A 117 5.58 -2.37 2.33
N LEU A 118 6.25 -3.44 2.73
CA LEU A 118 5.90 -4.14 3.97
C LEU A 118 6.15 -3.24 5.19
N ALA A 119 7.31 -2.58 5.25
CA ALA A 119 7.63 -1.66 6.34
C ALA A 119 6.65 -0.48 6.42
N SER A 120 6.24 0.09 5.27
CA SER A 120 5.27 1.18 5.23
C SER A 120 3.88 0.74 5.71
N HIS A 121 3.45 -0.47 5.35
CA HIS A 121 2.22 -1.08 5.86
C HIS A 121 2.26 -1.35 7.36
N LEU A 122 3.40 -1.80 7.90
CA LEU A 122 3.56 -1.95 9.35
C LEU A 122 3.46 -0.60 10.07
N VAL A 123 4.14 0.43 9.54
CA VAL A 123 4.02 1.81 10.05
C VAL A 123 2.56 2.25 10.02
N TYR A 124 1.84 2.01 8.92
CA TYR A 124 0.42 2.31 8.82
C TYR A 124 -0.43 1.58 9.84
N GLY A 125 -0.24 0.27 10.02
CA GLY A 125 -0.98 -0.52 11.00
C GLY A 125 -0.77 -0.04 12.43
N VAL A 126 0.46 0.35 12.77
CA VAL A 126 0.76 0.97 14.07
C VAL A 126 0.00 2.28 14.24
N PHE A 127 0.08 3.20 13.27
CA PHE A 127 -0.66 4.47 13.36
C PHE A 127 -2.17 4.26 13.39
N LEU A 128 -2.70 3.36 12.56
CA LEU A 128 -4.12 3.03 12.53
C LEU A 128 -4.59 2.49 13.88
N GLY A 129 -3.88 1.53 14.46
CA GLY A 129 -4.22 0.95 15.76
C GLY A 129 -4.11 1.94 16.92
N LEU A 130 -3.21 2.93 16.84
CA LEU A 130 -3.08 4.00 17.84
C LEU A 130 -4.18 5.07 17.69
N LEU A 131 -4.62 5.35 16.47
CA LEU A 131 -5.57 6.43 16.18
C LEU A 131 -7.03 5.99 16.28
N VAL A 132 -7.35 4.74 15.96
CA VAL A 132 -8.73 4.22 15.97
C VAL A 132 -9.41 4.36 17.34
N PRO A 133 -8.76 4.10 18.49
CA PRO A 133 -9.38 4.34 19.80
C PRO A 133 -9.67 5.82 20.12
N LEU A 134 -9.13 6.76 19.34
CA LEU A 134 -9.30 8.21 19.52
C LEU A 134 -10.40 8.80 18.63
N ALA A 135 -10.97 7.99 17.72
CA ALA A 135 -11.98 8.39 16.74
C ALA A 135 -13.40 8.06 17.23
#